data_AF-A0AAV6UJG6-F1
#
_entry.id   AF-A0AAV6UJG6-F1
#
_cell.length_a   1.000
_cell.length_b   1.000
_cell.length_c   1.000
_cell.angle_alpha   90.00
_cell.angle_beta   90.00
_cell.angle_gamma   90.00
#
_symmetry.space_group_name_H-M   'P 1'
#
loop_
_entity.id
_entity.type
_entity.pdbx_description
1 polymer ?
#
loop_
_entity_poly.entity_id
_entity_poly.type
_entity_poly.pdbx_seq_one_letter_code
_entity_poly.pdbx_strand_id
1 'polypeptide(L)' 'MLSIVVALFAVCWLPFQTYNVLQQLVPKINEYKYINVIWFCAHWLAMSNSCYNPFIYAIYNAVENKF' A
#
# COMPACT_ATOMS: atom_id res chain seq x y z
N MET A 1 2.46 -17.31 5.88
CA MET A 1 1.23 -16.70 5.31
C MET A 1 0.80 -15.45 6.07
N LEU A 2 0.52 -15.51 7.38
CA LEU A 2 0.09 -14.36 8.20
C LEU A 2 1.04 -13.15 8.17
N SER A 3 2.35 -13.36 8.33
CA SER A 3 3.33 -12.26 8.35
C SER A 3 3.43 -11.50 7.03
N ILE A 4 3.20 -12.18 5.90
CA ILE A 4 3.22 -11.57 4.55
C ILE A 4 1.98 -10.68 4.37
N VAL A 5 0.82 -11.16 4.80
CA VAL A 5 -0.44 -10.38 4.76
C VAL A 5 -0.31 -9.12 5.64
N VAL A 6 0.27 -9.25 6.83
CA VAL A 6 0.51 -8.11 7.73
C VAL A 6 1.51 -7.12 7.14
N ALA A 7 2.60 -7.61 6.52
CA ALA A 7 3.58 -6.75 5.87
C ALA A 7 2.99 -5.98 4.67
N LEU A 8 2.20 -6.65 3.82
CA LEU A 8 1.52 -6.01 2.68
C LEU A 8 0.48 -5.01 3.13
N PHE A 9 -0.30 -5.34 4.16
CA PHE A 9 -1.24 -4.41 4.76
C PHE A 9 -0.52 -3.16 5.25
N ALA A 10 0.58 -3.31 6.00
CA ALA A 10 1.38 -2.18 6.46
C ALA A 10 1.95 -1.35 5.30
N VAL A 11 2.58 -1.97 4.31
CA VAL A 11 3.22 -1.25 3.18
C VAL A 11 2.18 -0.54 2.28
N CYS A 12 1.04 -1.17 2.01
CA CYS A 12 -0.01 -0.57 1.19
C CYS A 12 -0.75 0.56 1.91
N TRP A 13 -0.90 0.50 3.23
CA TRP A 13 -1.63 1.50 4.01
C TRP A 13 -0.76 2.66 4.53
N LEU A 14 0.53 2.42 4.77
CA LEU A 14 1.46 3.43 5.29
C LEU A 14 1.52 4.72 4.47
N PRO A 15 1.60 4.73 3.12
CA PRO A 15 1.59 5.97 2.36
C PRO A 15 0.26 6.73 2.46
N PHE A 16 -0.88 6.03 2.49
CA PHE A 16 -2.19 6.65 2.67
C PHE A 16 -2.36 7.25 4.07
N GLN A 17 -1.95 6.52 5.11
CA GLN A 17 -2.00 6.99 6.49
C GLN A 17 -1.09 8.21 6.71
N THR A 18 0.12 8.17 6.13
CA THR A 18 1.08 9.29 6.18
C THR A 18 0.53 10.52 5.49
N TYR A 19 -0.13 10.36 4.33
CA TYR A 19 -0.82 11.45 3.64
C TYR A 19 -1.91 12.08 4.51
N ASN A 20 -2.77 11.27 5.14
CA ASN A 20 -3.85 11.76 5.99
C ASN A 20 -3.33 12.56 7.20
N VAL A 21 -2.26 12.09 7.83
CA VAL A 21 -1.62 12.81 8.95
C VAL A 21 -0.99 14.12 8.47
N LEU A 22 -0.29 14.11 7.34
CA LEU A 22 0.30 15.31 6.75
C LEU A 22 -0.75 16.36 6.36
N GLN A 23 -1.88 15.93 5.79
CA GLN A 23 -3.01 16.79 5.47
C GLN A 23 -3.55 17.50 6.73
N GLN A 24 -3.63 16.79 7.86
CA GLN A 24 -4.13 17.36 9.12
C GLN A 24 -3.14 18.32 9.77
N LEU A 25 -1.83 18.00 9.73
CA LEU A 25 -0.79 18.83 10.34
C LEU A 25 -0.46 20.07 9.51
N VAL A 26 -0.49 19.95 8.18
CA VAL A 26 -0.08 21.02 7.27
C VAL A 26 -1.05 21.08 6.09
N PRO A 27 -2.19 21.79 6.22
CA PRO A 27 -3.18 21.91 5.15
C PRO A 27 -2.64 22.60 3.88
N LYS A 28 -1.54 23.37 3.99
CA LYS A 28 -0.81 23.95 2.84
C LYS A 28 -0.24 22.92 1.86
N ILE A 29 -0.09 21.66 2.27
CA ILE A 29 0.36 20.59 1.39
C ILE A 29 -0.65 20.35 0.27
N ASN A 30 -1.94 20.62 0.50
CA ASN A 30 -2.99 20.44 -0.51
C ASN A 30 -2.91 21.46 -1.67
N GLU A 31 -2.13 22.53 -1.52
CA GLU A 31 -1.88 23.51 -2.58
C GLU A 31 -0.72 23.10 -3.52
N TYR A 32 0.01 22.03 -3.19
CA TYR A 32 1.09 21.55 -4.04
C TYR A 32 0.55 20.92 -5.33
N LYS A 33 1.08 21.36 -6.47
CA LYS A 33 0.63 20.99 -7.83
C LYS A 33 0.57 19.48 -8.11
N TYR A 34 1.35 18.67 -7.39
CA TYR A 34 1.44 17.21 -7.58
C TYR A 34 0.81 16.39 -6.44
N ILE A 35 0.22 17.04 -5.44
CA ILE A 35 -0.33 16.36 -4.26
C ILE A 35 -1.46 15.39 -4.62
N ASN A 36 -2.29 15.76 -5.60
CA ASN A 36 -3.38 14.93 -6.12
C ASN A 36 -2.87 13.62 -6.75
N VAL A 37 -1.72 13.66 -7.41
CA VAL A 37 -1.12 12.46 -8.02
C VAL A 37 -0.61 11.52 -6.93
N ILE A 38 0.07 12.06 -5.92
CA ILE A 38 0.56 11.29 -4.77
C ILE A 38 -0.61 10.66 -4.01
N TRP A 39 -1.68 11.42 -3.77
CA TRP A 39 -2.90 10.92 -3.15
C TRP A 39 -3.53 9.80 -3.96
N PHE A 40 -3.67 10.00 -5.28
CA PHE A 40 -4.24 8.99 -6.17
C PHE A 40 -3.39 7.71 -6.19
N CYS A 41 -2.07 7.82 -6.27
CA CYS A 41 -1.17 6.67 -6.23
C CYS A 41 -1.23 5.95 -4.87
N ALA A 42 -1.26 6.67 -3.75
CA ALA A 42 -1.37 6.07 -2.42
C ALA A 42 -2.72 5.36 -2.23
N HIS A 43 -3.81 5.98 -2.70
CA HIS A 43 -5.15 5.39 -2.64
C HIS A 43 -5.26 4.16 -3.56
N TRP A 44 -4.67 4.22 -4.75
CA TRP A 44 -4.57 3.11 -5.69
C TRP A 44 -3.78 1.92 -5.11
N LEU A 45 -2.66 2.20 -4.44
CA LEU A 45 -1.83 1.19 -3.79
C LEU A 45 -2.58 0.51 -2.63
N ALA A 46 -3.29 1.28 -1.82
CA ALA A 46 -4.14 0.76 -0.74
C ALA A 46 -5.24 -0.17 -1.26
N MET A 47 -5.90 0.19 -2.37
CA MET A 47 -6.92 -0.65 -3.01
C MET A 47 -6.33 -1.89 -3.68
N SER A 48 -5.09 -1.79 -4.19
CA SER A 48 -4.35 -2.93 -4.76
C SER A 48 -4.01 -4.00 -3.72
N ASN A 49 -4.13 -3.72 -2.40
CA ASN A 49 -3.92 -4.69 -1.33
C ASN A 49 -4.70 -6.02 -1.56
N SER A 50 -5.92 -5.92 -2.11
CA SER A 50 -6.78 -7.07 -2.41
C SER A 50 -6.25 -7.95 -3.57
N CYS A 51 -5.48 -7.36 -4.48
CA CYS A 51 -4.87 -8.05 -5.63
C CYS A 51 -3.64 -8.87 -5.25
N TYR A 52 -3.02 -8.64 -4.09
CA TYR A 52 -1.84 -9.41 -3.67
C TYR A 52 -2.17 -10.82 -3.15
N ASN A 53 -3.43 -11.11 -2.81
CA ASN A 53 -3.86 -12.44 -2.36
C ASN A 53 -3.41 -13.57 -3.33
N PRO A 54 -3.73 -13.53 -4.65
CA PRO A 54 -3.24 -14.54 -5.59
C PRO A 54 -1.72 -14.56 -5.76
N PHE A 55 -1.03 -13.43 -5.62
CA PHE A 55 0.45 -13.39 -5.66
C PHE A 55 1.09 -14.07 -4.45
N ILE A 56 0.51 -13.92 -3.26
CA ILE A 56 0.98 -14.60 -2.05
C ILE A 56 0.87 -16.13 -2.22
N TYR A 57 -0.25 -16.62 -2.76
CA TYR A 57 -0.41 -18.04 -3.05
C TYR A 57 0.58 -18.52 -4.12
N ALA A 58 0.80 -17.74 -5.18
CA ALA A 58 1.76 -18.09 -6.23
C ALA A 58 3.20 -18.17 -5.70
N ILE A 59 3.62 -17.22 -4.85
CA ILE A 59 4.96 -17.24 -4.23
C ILE A 59 5.10 -18.43 -3.29
N TYR A 60 4.08 -18.71 -2.47
CA TYR A 60 4.11 -19.85 -1.55
C TYR A 60 4.25 -21.18 -2.31
N ASN A 61 3.48 -21.34 -3.39
CA ASN A 61 3.51 -22.53 -4.24
C ASN A 61 4.84 -22.66 -5.02
N ALA A 62 5.45 -21.54 -5.43
CA ALA A 62 6.75 -21.52 -6.09
C ALA A 62 7.93 -21.85 -5.16
N VAL A 63 7.82 -21.53 -3.86
CA VAL A 63 8.81 -21.92 -2.83
C VAL A 63 8.69 -23.41 -2.52
N GLU A 64 7.48 -23.95 -2.45
CA GLU A 64 7.25 -25.38 -2.20
C GLU A 64 7.70 -26.27 -3.38
N ASN A 65 7.48 -25.83 -4.63
CA ASN A 65 8.00 -26.54 -5.82
C ASN A 65 9.53 -26.45 -6.01
N LYS A 66 10.24 -25.74 -5.13
CA LYS A 66 11.70 -25.62 -5.17
C LYS A 66 12.42 -26.57 -4.20
N PHE A 67 11.67 -27.36 -3.42
CA PHE A 67 12.18 -28.42 -2.53
C PHE A 67 11.75 -29.80 -3.02
#